data_AF-A0A1U7IEK8-F1
#
_entry.id   AF-A0A1U7IEK8-F1
#
_cell.length_a   1.000
_cell.length_b   1.000
_cell.length_c   1.000
_cell.angle_alpha   90.00
_cell.angle_beta   90.00
_cell.angle_gamma   90.00
#
_symmetry.space_group_name_H-M   'P 1'
#
loop_
_entity.id
_entity.type
_entity.pdbx_description
1 polymer ?
#
loop_
_entity_poly.entity_id
_entity_poly.type
_entity_poly.pdbx_seq_one_letter_code
_entity_poly.pdbx_strand_id
1 'polypeptide(L)'
;MNYAQARTMLIQRGWQPVFNSEQVNNRVPNSTIDYLINKGYTEIVDCSGTGLGLCLFQFKNAKGQNLFVTTIDNQSGQQSKIYGWRIE
;
A
#
# COMPACT_ATOMS: atom_id res chain seq x y z
N MET A 1 13.25 -0.90 6.72
CA MET A 1 12.00 -1.57 7.12
C MET A 1 11.21 -1.89 5.86
N ASN A 2 10.67 -3.10 5.72
CA ASN A 2 9.83 -3.44 4.57
C ASN A 2 8.34 -3.12 4.85
N TYR A 3 7.53 -3.06 3.79
CA TYR A 3 6.12 -2.69 3.90
C TYR A 3 5.32 -3.67 4.77
N ALA A 4 5.58 -4.97 4.67
CA ALA A 4 4.86 -5.98 5.46
C ALA A 4 5.05 -5.76 6.97
N GLN A 5 6.27 -5.47 7.41
CA GLN A 5 6.59 -5.12 8.79
C GLN A 5 5.88 -3.83 9.23
N ALA A 6 5.96 -2.78 8.40
CA ALA A 6 5.31 -1.50 8.68
C ALA A 6 3.78 -1.68 8.81
N ARG A 7 3.15 -2.40 7.87
CA ARG A 7 1.72 -2.70 7.88
C ARG A 7 1.29 -3.39 9.18
N THR A 8 2.02 -4.40 9.61
CA THR A 8 1.74 -5.07 10.90
C THR A 8 1.82 -4.10 12.08
N MET A 9 2.87 -3.26 12.12
CA MET A 9 3.05 -2.26 13.17
C MET A 9 1.95 -1.18 13.17
N LEU A 10 1.43 -0.81 12.00
CA LEU A 10 0.34 0.15 11.85
C LEU A 10 -0.98 -0.42 12.35
N ILE A 11 -1.32 -1.64 11.94
CA ILE A 11 -2.52 -2.35 12.40
C ILE A 11 -2.51 -2.50 13.92
N GLN A 12 -1.38 -2.92 14.50
CA GLN A 12 -1.21 -3.03 15.96
C GLN A 12 -1.38 -1.70 16.69
N ARG A 13 -1.12 -0.57 16.03
CA ARG A 13 -1.28 0.79 16.57
C ARG A 13 -2.64 1.42 16.24
N GLY A 14 -3.59 0.64 15.72
CA GLY A 14 -4.95 1.10 15.44
C GLY A 14 -5.12 1.83 14.11
N TRP A 15 -4.14 1.77 13.22
CA TRP A 15 -4.28 2.21 11.83
C TRP A 15 -4.80 1.06 10.98
N GLN A 16 -6.03 1.18 10.49
CA GLN A 16 -6.67 0.14 9.70
C GLN A 16 -6.46 0.39 8.20
N PRO A 17 -6.15 -0.65 7.40
CA PRO A 17 -6.05 -0.55 5.95
C PRO A 17 -7.39 -0.06 5.36
N VAL A 18 -7.36 0.92 4.47
CA VAL A 18 -8.57 1.40 3.79
C VAL A 18 -8.79 0.56 2.53
N PHE A 19 -9.82 -0.27 2.50
CA PHE A 19 -10.13 -1.10 1.33
C PHE A 19 -10.47 -0.23 0.12
N ASN A 20 -9.64 -0.31 -0.92
CA ASN A 20 -9.88 0.39 -2.19
C ASN A 20 -10.57 -0.55 -3.19
N SER A 21 -11.90 -0.48 -3.27
CA SER A 21 -12.69 -1.32 -4.17
C SER A 21 -12.40 -1.08 -5.64
N GLU A 22 -12.01 0.14 -6.03
CA GLU A 22 -11.68 0.47 -7.41
C GLU A 22 -10.42 -0.28 -7.85
N GLN A 23 -9.36 -0.22 -7.04
CA GLN A 23 -8.11 -0.94 -7.32
C GLN A 23 -8.27 -2.47 -7.20
N VAL A 24 -9.05 -2.95 -6.23
CA VAL A 24 -9.19 -4.39 -6.00
C VAL A 24 -10.11 -5.06 -7.01
N ASN A 25 -11.25 -4.44 -7.34
CA ASN A 25 -12.32 -5.09 -8.11
C ASN A 25 -12.46 -4.59 -9.55
N ASN A 26 -12.11 -3.33 -9.84
CA ASN A 26 -12.43 -2.66 -11.12
C ASN A 26 -11.18 -2.12 -11.85
N ARG A 27 -9.99 -2.64 -11.55
CA ARG A 27 -8.74 -2.14 -12.13
C ARG A 27 -8.52 -2.61 -13.57
N VAL A 28 -7.73 -1.80 -14.30
CA VAL A 28 -7.01 -2.27 -15.48
C VAL A 28 -5.91 -3.24 -15.04
N PRO A 29 -5.68 -4.36 -15.76
CA PRO A 29 -4.60 -5.29 -15.44
C PRO A 29 -3.25 -4.59 -15.28
N ASN A 30 -2.60 -4.80 -14.13
CA ASN A 30 -1.31 -4.20 -13.80
C ASN A 30 -0.53 -5.19 -12.92
N SER A 31 0.59 -5.68 -13.44
CA SER A 31 1.39 -6.73 -12.78
C SER A 31 1.86 -6.36 -11.38
N THR A 32 2.11 -5.07 -11.11
CA THR A 32 2.49 -4.59 -9.78
C THR A 32 1.31 -4.66 -8.82
N ILE A 33 0.14 -4.19 -9.24
CA ILE A 33 -1.07 -4.19 -8.42
C ILE A 33 -1.55 -5.62 -8.19
N ASP A 34 -1.51 -6.47 -9.21
CA ASP A 34 -1.84 -7.90 -9.12
C ASP A 34 -0.94 -8.61 -8.10
N TYR A 35 0.36 -8.33 -8.13
CA TYR A 35 1.31 -8.86 -7.15
C TYR A 35 0.98 -8.43 -5.71
N LEU A 36 0.64 -7.15 -5.50
CA LEU A 36 0.31 -6.62 -4.18
C LEU A 36 -1.01 -7.18 -3.64
N ILE A 37 -2.02 -7.36 -4.51
CA ILE A 37 -3.32 -7.94 -4.14
C ILE A 37 -3.17 -9.44 -3.82
N ASN A 38 -2.35 -10.17 -4.58
CA ASN A 38 -2.04 -11.57 -4.27
C ASN A 38 -1.31 -11.73 -2.92
N LYS A 39 -0.69 -10.66 -2.40
CA LYS A 39 -0.14 -10.60 -1.04
C LYS A 39 -1.17 -10.20 0.03
N GLY A 40 -2.41 -9.93 -0.35
CA GLY A 40 -3.49 -9.51 0.54
C GLY A 40 -3.48 -8.02 0.88
N TYR A 41 -2.76 -7.19 0.11
CA TYR A 41 -2.82 -5.74 0.29
C TYR A 41 -4.01 -5.19 -0.50
N THR A 42 -4.95 -4.62 0.23
CA THR A 42 -6.20 -4.06 -0.32
C THR A 42 -6.24 -2.54 -0.20
N GLU A 43 -5.26 -1.99 0.50
CA GLU A 43 -5.15 -0.59 0.83
C GLU A 43 -4.33 0.24 -0.17
N ILE A 44 -4.22 -0.25 -1.40
CA ILE A 44 -3.49 0.39 -2.50
C ILE A 44 -4.35 1.56 -3.01
N VAL A 45 -3.78 2.76 -3.02
CA VAL A 45 -4.42 3.95 -3.60
C VAL A 45 -4.07 4.03 -5.08
N ASP A 46 -2.78 3.99 -5.40
CA ASP A 46 -2.27 4.08 -6.76
C ASP A 46 -0.81 3.59 -6.84
N CYS A 47 -0.36 3.23 -8.04
CA CYS A 47 1.02 2.85 -8.35
C CYS A 47 1.54 3.61 -9.58
N SER A 48 2.68 4.28 -9.43
CA SER A 48 3.30 5.08 -10.47
C SER A 48 3.92 4.21 -11.58
N GLY A 49 3.65 4.56 -12.83
CA GLY A 49 4.23 3.94 -14.04
C GLY A 49 5.67 4.35 -14.37
N THR A 50 6.42 4.92 -13.42
CA THR A 50 7.82 5.39 -13.62
C THR A 50 8.84 4.27 -13.76
N GLY A 51 8.46 3.00 -13.53
CA GLY A 51 9.37 1.86 -13.52
C GLY A 51 10.08 1.62 -12.19
N LEU A 52 10.03 2.58 -11.25
CA LEU A 52 10.59 2.44 -9.89
C LEU A 52 9.72 1.58 -8.96
N GLY A 53 8.54 1.18 -9.42
CA GLY A 53 7.57 0.44 -8.60
C GLY A 53 7.11 1.24 -7.39
N LEU A 54 6.90 2.55 -7.54
CA LEU A 54 6.38 3.40 -6.47
C LEU A 54 4.88 3.16 -6.29
N CYS A 55 4.42 2.87 -5.08
CA CYS A 55 3.00 2.72 -4.78
C CYS A 55 2.61 3.46 -3.50
N LEU A 56 1.37 3.94 -3.46
CA LEU A 56 0.79 4.63 -2.33
C LEU A 56 -0.24 3.73 -1.66
N PHE A 57 -0.19 3.64 -0.33
CA PHE A 57 -1.11 2.87 0.49
C PHE A 57 -1.80 3.78 1.50
N GLN A 58 -3.06 3.52 1.83
CA GLN A 58 -3.85 4.34 2.76
C GLN A 58 -4.32 3.56 3.98
N PHE A 59 -4.14 4.16 5.14
CA PHE A 59 -4.67 3.69 6.42
C PHE A 59 -5.51 4.78 7.07
N LYS A 60 -6.42 4.37 7.96
CA LYS A 60 -7.25 5.29 8.75
C LYS A 60 -7.26 4.87 10.20
N ASN A 61 -7.20 5.83 11.13
CA ASN A 61 -7.31 5.56 12.56
C ASN A 61 -8.72 5.81 13.10
N ALA A 62 -8.96 5.47 14.37
CA ALA A 62 -10.26 5.65 15.04
C ALA A 62 -10.71 7.13 15.16
N LYS A 63 -9.79 8.09 15.04
CA LYS A 63 -10.07 9.53 15.02
C LYS A 63 -10.43 10.04 13.62
N GLY A 64 -10.40 9.16 12.61
CA GLY A 64 -10.70 9.49 11.23
C GLY A 64 -9.54 10.09 10.44
N GLN A 65 -8.34 10.19 11.01
CA GLN A 65 -7.16 10.69 10.32
C GLN A 65 -6.67 9.67 9.29
N ASN A 66 -6.14 10.15 8.17
CA ASN A 66 -5.55 9.32 7.14
C ASN A 66 -4.04 9.26 7.30
N LEU A 67 -3.46 8.09 7.07
CA LEU A 67 -2.03 7.87 6.95
C LEU A 67 -1.76 7.30 5.57
N PHE A 68 -0.89 7.97 4.84
CA PHE A 68 -0.42 7.50 3.55
C PHE A 68 1.00 6.98 3.67
N VAL A 69 1.24 5.80 3.13
CA VAL A 69 2.56 5.15 3.10
C VAL A 69 2.96 4.99 1.65
N THR A 70 4.09 5.60 1.27
CA THR A 70 4.69 5.41 -0.05
C THR A 70 5.76 4.33 0.05
N THR A 71 5.73 3.38 -0.87
CA THR A 71 6.76 2.35 -1.00
C THR A 71 7.41 2.39 -2.37
N ILE A 72 8.58 1.77 -2.48
CA ILE A 72 9.37 1.57 -3.71
C ILE A 72 9.69 0.08 -3.86
N ASP A 73 10.15 -0.35 -5.05
CA ASP A 73 10.54 -1.73 -5.35
C ASP A 73 9.38 -2.74 -5.24
N ASN A 74 8.14 -2.33 -5.59
CA ASN A 74 6.95 -3.20 -5.55
C ASN A 74 6.89 -4.17 -6.74
N GLN A 75 7.85 -5.08 -6.86
CA GLN A 75 7.90 -6.04 -7.95
C GLN A 75 8.04 -7.48 -7.42
N SER A 76 7.66 -8.45 -8.26
CA SER A 76 7.83 -9.87 -7.94
C SER A 76 9.30 -10.19 -7.64
N GLY A 77 9.55 -10.95 -6.58
CA GLY A 77 10.91 -11.27 -6.12
C GLY A 77 11.60 -10.18 -5.30
N GLN A 78 11.00 -8.99 -5.16
CA GLN A 78 11.54 -7.89 -4.37
C GLN A 78 10.72 -7.63 -3.10
N GLN A 79 11.42 -7.18 -2.04
CA GLN A 79 10.76 -6.70 -0.83
C GLN A 79 10.43 -5.20 -0.99
N SER A 80 9.14 -4.87 -1.00
CA SER A 80 8.66 -3.49 -0.97
C SER A 80 9.28 -2.72 0.21
N LYS A 81 9.99 -1.63 -0.07
CA LYS A 81 10.63 -0.79 0.94
C LYS A 81 9.80 0.46 1.18
N ILE A 82 9.77 0.93 2.43
CA ILE A 82 9.17 2.23 2.74
C ILE A 82 10.02 3.35 2.14
N TYR A 83 9.40 4.19 1.32
CA TYR A 83 10.00 5.40 0.76
C TYR A 83 9.68 6.63 1.63
N GLY A 84 8.45 6.71 2.15
CA GLY A 84 8.03 7.79 3.05
C GLY A 84 6.61 7.61 3.56
N TRP A 85 6.17 8.49 4.45
CA TRP A 85 4.79 8.51 4.96
C TRP A 85 4.34 9.94 5.29
N ARG A 86 3.03 10.15 5.31
CA ARG A 86 2.41 11.42 5.73
C ARG A 86 1.04 11.17 6.39
N ILE A 87 0.66 12.04 7.32
CA ILE A 87 -0.66 12.05 7.97
C ILE A 87 -1.45 13.24 7.43
N GLU A 88 -2.74 13.03 7.15
CA GLU A 88 -3.72 14.04 6.74
C GLU A 88 -4.93 14.02 7.70
#